data_AF-A0A0S4M3P9-F1
#
_entry.id   AF-A0A0S4M3P9-F1
#
_cell.length_a   1.000
_cell.length_b   1.000
_cell.length_c   1.000
_cell.angle_alpha   90.00
_cell.angle_beta   90.00
_cell.angle_gamma   90.00
#
_symmetry.space_group_name_H-M   'P 1'
#
loop_
_entity.id
_entity.type
_entity.pdbx_description
1 polymer ?
#
loop_
_entity_poly.entity_id
_entity_poly.type
_entity_poly.pdbx_seq_one_letter_code
_entity_poly.pdbx_strand_id
1 'polypeptide(L)'
;MKGFNQKGLCRDGSRYDKEGYDSGGYDRDGYNRRWFNVKGLRRDRSEYDNTGYDNNGYDEDGFDKHGYDKDGRKYGYKDGYDRNGYDSDGYDKRGYDKYGRDRNGCIKKDPEGVFDQDGFDQDGFDKRGLDKNGFDRAGFNNDDEFDREGYDQNGLDKYGLDRDGFCHDGYNNYGYNRDGFDGDGYNKDGVDKNGFRKNGLYVDGSRYDKEGYDKFGYNKDGYNREGFDGYGYNRDGVNKSGYNRDGSKSGKIAKLVLVNDYGYDEFGYDKDGYDEFGYDKDGYDEFGYDKDGYDEFGYDKDGYKKDGYDKHRYDKFGYDRAGYDRLDFNKYGYNRY
;
A
#
# COMPACT_ATOMS: atom_id res chain seq x y z
N MET A 1 34.49 -52.40 1.26
CA MET A 1 35.92 -52.52 0.95
C MET A 1 36.17 -53.76 0.09
N LYS A 2 36.22 -53.59 -1.24
CA LYS A 2 36.61 -54.63 -2.21
C LYS A 2 37.89 -54.14 -2.89
N GLY A 3 39.06 -54.63 -2.51
CA GLY A 3 40.30 -54.23 -3.18
C GLY A 3 41.62 -54.57 -2.47
N PHE A 4 41.64 -54.60 -1.14
CA PHE A 4 42.84 -54.79 -0.33
C PHE A 4 42.80 -56.10 0.47
N ASN A 5 43.95 -56.73 0.70
CA ASN A 5 44.09 -57.90 1.56
C ASN A 5 44.20 -57.49 3.05
N GLN A 6 44.25 -58.46 3.97
CA GLN A 6 44.35 -58.23 5.42
C GLN A 6 45.61 -57.45 5.86
N LYS A 7 46.60 -57.29 4.98
CA LYS A 7 47.82 -56.49 5.21
C LYS A 7 47.76 -55.11 4.55
N GLY A 8 46.61 -54.70 4.01
CA GLY A 8 46.40 -53.40 3.36
C GLY A 8 47.00 -53.26 1.96
N LEU A 9 47.29 -54.37 1.27
CA LEU A 9 47.86 -54.37 -0.09
C LEU A 9 46.83 -54.75 -1.14
N CYS A 10 46.91 -54.11 -2.31
CA CYS A 10 46.17 -54.48 -3.50
C CYS A 10 46.57 -55.87 -4.01
N ARG A 11 45.75 -56.46 -4.89
CA ARG A 11 46.01 -57.77 -5.49
C ARG A 11 47.34 -57.88 -6.26
N ASP A 12 47.86 -56.74 -6.72
CA ASP A 12 49.16 -56.62 -7.41
C ASP A 12 50.34 -56.34 -6.47
N GLY A 13 50.11 -56.34 -5.15
CA GLY A 13 51.13 -56.05 -4.13
C GLY A 13 51.40 -54.55 -3.91
N SER A 14 50.71 -53.65 -4.63
CA SER A 14 50.84 -52.22 -4.41
C SER A 14 50.10 -51.77 -3.14
N ARG A 15 50.58 -50.68 -2.53
CA ARG A 15 49.95 -50.07 -1.34
C ARG A 15 48.75 -49.19 -1.67
N TYR A 16 48.56 -48.84 -2.94
CA TYR A 16 47.55 -47.89 -3.41
C TYR A 16 46.69 -48.53 -4.49
N ASP A 17 45.40 -48.24 -4.50
CA ASP A 17 44.49 -48.66 -5.55
C ASP A 17 44.79 -47.96 -6.89
N LYS A 18 44.02 -48.30 -7.93
CA LYS A 18 44.17 -47.72 -9.27
C LYS A 18 43.90 -46.21 -9.31
N GLU A 19 43.22 -45.67 -8.31
CA GLU A 19 42.95 -44.24 -8.15
C GLU A 19 44.03 -43.54 -7.32
N GLY A 20 45.03 -44.28 -6.82
CA GLY A 20 46.15 -43.74 -6.07
C GLY A 20 45.95 -43.66 -4.56
N TYR A 21 44.91 -44.31 -4.00
CA TYR A 21 44.59 -44.26 -2.57
C TYR A 21 44.90 -45.57 -1.86
N ASP A 22 45.45 -45.50 -0.66
CA ASP A 22 45.78 -46.68 0.12
C ASP A 22 44.54 -47.37 0.71
N SER A 23 44.77 -48.46 1.45
CA SER A 23 43.69 -49.18 2.12
C SER A 23 42.92 -48.36 3.17
N GLY A 24 43.50 -47.26 3.65
CA GLY A 24 42.87 -46.27 4.52
C GLY A 24 42.11 -45.18 3.75
N GLY A 25 42.21 -45.15 2.42
CA GLY A 25 41.56 -44.18 1.55
C GLY A 25 42.34 -42.87 1.38
N TYR A 26 43.65 -42.86 1.67
CA TYR A 26 44.52 -41.69 1.55
C TYR A 26 45.51 -41.83 0.39
N ASP A 27 45.74 -40.74 -0.32
CA ASP A 27 46.74 -40.65 -1.38
C ASP A 27 48.17 -40.69 -0.80
N ARG A 28 49.17 -40.67 -1.68
CA ARG A 28 50.59 -40.69 -1.27
C ARG A 28 51.01 -39.49 -0.42
N ASP A 29 50.27 -38.39 -0.51
CA ASP A 29 50.53 -37.16 0.25
C ASP A 29 49.73 -37.15 1.57
N GLY A 30 48.97 -38.22 1.85
CA GLY A 30 48.20 -38.40 3.08
C GLY A 30 46.83 -37.74 3.07
N TYR A 31 46.26 -37.43 1.91
CA TYR A 31 44.94 -36.81 1.75
C TYR A 31 43.93 -37.77 1.14
N ASN A 32 42.71 -37.76 1.65
CA ASN A 32 41.65 -38.60 1.11
C ASN A 32 41.05 -38.03 -0.19
N ARG A 33 40.06 -38.73 -0.75
CA ARG A 33 39.36 -38.31 -1.99
C ARG A 33 38.62 -36.96 -1.89
N ARG A 34 38.43 -36.43 -0.67
CA ARG A 34 37.88 -35.08 -0.41
C ARG A 34 38.97 -34.05 -0.13
N TRP A 35 40.25 -34.41 -0.36
CA TRP A 35 41.42 -33.56 -0.17
C TRP A 35 41.71 -33.19 1.28
N PHE A 36 41.28 -34.01 2.24
CA PHE A 36 41.56 -33.83 3.67
C PHE A 36 42.56 -34.85 4.18
N ASN A 37 43.50 -34.40 5.01
CA ASN A 37 44.44 -35.30 5.68
C ASN A 37 43.79 -36.05 6.85
N VAL A 38 44.54 -36.94 7.49
CA VAL A 38 44.05 -37.71 8.65
C VAL A 38 43.57 -36.85 9.83
N LYS A 39 44.00 -35.58 9.90
CA LYS A 39 43.55 -34.61 10.90
C LYS A 39 42.33 -33.79 10.46
N GLY A 40 41.75 -34.08 9.28
CA GLY A 40 40.61 -33.36 8.74
C GLY A 40 40.95 -32.01 8.10
N LEU A 41 42.22 -31.75 7.78
CA LEU A 41 42.67 -30.48 7.19
C LEU A 41 43.05 -30.63 5.73
N ARG A 42 42.75 -29.64 4.90
CA ARG A 42 43.22 -29.54 3.52
C ARG A 42 44.68 -29.10 3.43
N ARG A 43 45.24 -29.12 2.22
CA ARG A 43 46.64 -28.75 1.94
C ARG A 43 46.96 -27.29 2.33
N ASP A 44 45.97 -26.42 2.26
CA ASP A 44 46.01 -25.01 2.69
C ASP A 44 45.69 -24.82 4.19
N ARG A 45 45.50 -25.91 4.94
CA ARG A 45 45.09 -25.97 6.35
C ARG A 45 43.65 -25.50 6.61
N SER A 46 42.79 -25.45 5.59
CA SER A 46 41.36 -25.23 5.84
C SER A 46 40.71 -26.48 6.43
N GLU A 47 39.76 -26.28 7.36
CA GLU A 47 38.90 -27.33 7.91
C GLU A 47 37.76 -27.70 6.95
N TYR A 48 37.47 -26.82 6.00
CA TYR A 48 36.38 -26.96 5.03
C TYR A 48 36.91 -27.01 3.60
N ASP A 49 36.21 -27.72 2.72
CA ASP A 49 36.46 -27.71 1.29
C ASP A 49 35.96 -26.43 0.63
N ASN A 50 36.22 -26.29 -0.67
CA ASN A 50 35.83 -25.10 -1.42
C ASN A 50 34.31 -24.95 -1.58
N THR A 51 33.53 -25.94 -1.14
CA THR A 51 32.07 -25.88 -1.09
C THR A 51 31.54 -25.63 0.32
N GLY A 52 32.44 -25.45 1.29
CA GLY A 52 32.11 -25.11 2.68
C GLY A 52 31.90 -26.30 3.60
N TYR A 53 32.26 -27.54 3.21
CA TYR A 53 32.02 -28.73 4.02
C TYR A 53 33.31 -29.35 4.56
N ASP A 54 33.27 -29.84 5.79
CA ASP A 54 34.37 -30.53 6.45
C ASP A 54 34.62 -31.93 5.86
N ASN A 55 35.62 -32.62 6.40
CA ASN A 55 35.95 -33.97 5.96
C ASN A 55 34.78 -34.97 6.10
N ASN A 56 33.89 -34.75 7.06
CA ASN A 56 32.71 -35.57 7.30
C ASN A 56 31.54 -35.18 6.38
N GLY A 57 31.61 -34.02 5.72
CA GLY A 57 30.64 -33.52 4.78
C GLY A 57 29.62 -32.57 5.40
N TYR A 58 29.96 -31.92 6.52
CA TYR A 58 29.13 -30.95 7.23
C TYR A 58 29.71 -29.54 7.14
N ASP A 59 28.87 -28.54 7.02
CA ASP A 59 29.27 -27.13 7.03
C ASP A 59 29.70 -26.65 8.42
N GLU A 60 30.05 -25.37 8.53
CA GLU A 60 30.46 -24.74 9.80
C GLU A 60 29.37 -24.79 10.88
N ASP A 61 28.10 -24.85 10.47
CA ASP A 61 26.95 -25.01 11.37
C ASP A 61 26.67 -26.48 11.74
N GLY A 62 27.41 -27.43 11.15
CA GLY A 62 27.31 -28.86 11.41
C GLY A 62 26.26 -29.59 10.58
N PHE A 63 25.89 -29.08 9.40
CA PHE A 63 24.87 -29.65 8.51
C PHE A 63 25.44 -30.11 7.17
N ASP A 64 24.96 -31.26 6.70
CA ASP A 64 25.36 -31.78 5.41
C ASP A 64 24.78 -30.94 4.26
N LYS A 65 25.21 -31.22 3.03
CA LYS A 65 24.74 -30.51 1.83
C LYS A 65 23.23 -30.62 1.55
N HIS A 66 22.52 -31.48 2.29
CA HIS A 66 21.07 -31.65 2.24
C HIS A 66 20.37 -31.03 3.45
N GLY A 67 21.14 -30.36 4.32
CA GLY A 67 20.68 -29.64 5.49
C GLY A 67 20.46 -30.55 6.70
N TYR A 68 21.10 -31.71 6.82
CA TYR A 68 20.95 -32.61 7.98
C TYR A 68 22.18 -32.58 8.89
N ASP A 69 21.96 -32.53 10.20
CA ASP A 69 23.02 -32.69 11.20
C ASP A 69 23.52 -34.15 11.25
N LYS A 70 24.59 -34.38 12.02
CA LYS A 70 25.19 -35.72 12.25
C LYS A 70 24.25 -36.75 12.88
N ASP A 71 23.12 -36.31 13.46
CA ASP A 71 22.09 -37.15 14.04
C ASP A 71 20.89 -37.32 13.08
N GLY A 72 20.96 -36.78 11.86
CA GLY A 72 19.91 -36.85 10.84
C GLY A 72 18.79 -35.81 10.99
N ARG A 73 19.00 -34.73 11.74
CA ARG A 73 17.99 -33.66 11.95
C ARG A 73 18.18 -32.51 10.98
N LYS A 74 17.09 -32.03 10.38
CA LYS A 74 17.15 -30.97 9.37
C LYS A 74 17.40 -29.58 9.98
N TYR A 75 18.16 -28.73 9.30
CA TYR A 75 18.48 -27.34 9.68
C TYR A 75 17.23 -26.59 10.13
N GLY A 76 17.23 -26.12 11.37
CA GLY A 76 16.08 -25.46 12.02
C GLY A 76 15.32 -26.30 13.05
N TYR A 77 15.68 -27.58 13.27
CA TYR A 77 15.08 -28.45 14.29
C TYR A 77 16.04 -28.72 15.46
N LYS A 78 15.70 -28.31 16.68
CA LYS A 78 16.43 -28.62 17.93
C LYS A 78 15.60 -29.61 18.76
N ASP A 79 16.23 -30.69 19.25
CA ASP A 79 15.56 -31.79 19.99
C ASP A 79 14.45 -32.52 19.21
N GLY A 80 14.49 -32.50 17.87
CA GLY A 80 13.46 -33.09 17.02
C GLY A 80 12.25 -32.19 16.75
N TYR A 81 12.30 -30.92 17.17
CA TYR A 81 11.23 -29.93 16.98
C TYR A 81 11.78 -28.68 16.28
N ASP A 82 11.00 -28.06 15.40
CA ASP A 82 11.33 -26.82 14.71
C ASP A 82 11.43 -25.63 15.68
N ARG A 83 11.75 -24.43 15.16
CA ARG A 83 11.81 -23.20 15.99
C ARG A 83 10.49 -22.85 16.69
N ASN A 84 9.37 -23.37 16.20
CA ASN A 84 8.03 -23.18 16.76
C ASN A 84 7.64 -24.32 17.72
N GLY A 85 8.52 -25.30 17.94
CA GLY A 85 8.30 -26.40 18.86
C GLY A 85 7.53 -27.58 18.29
N TYR A 86 7.46 -27.75 16.97
CA TYR A 86 6.76 -28.85 16.28
C TYR A 86 7.71 -29.86 15.63
N ASP A 87 7.40 -31.14 15.74
CA ASP A 87 8.14 -32.22 15.10
C ASP A 87 7.96 -32.25 13.58
N SER A 88 8.63 -33.19 12.91
CA SER A 88 8.55 -33.33 11.44
C SER A 88 7.16 -33.62 10.90
N ASP A 89 6.24 -34.08 11.75
CA ASP A 89 4.84 -34.35 11.41
C ASP A 89 3.92 -33.17 11.75
N GLY A 90 4.48 -32.09 12.33
CA GLY A 90 3.77 -30.88 12.71
C GLY A 90 3.15 -30.91 14.10
N TYR A 91 3.62 -31.78 15.01
CA TYR A 91 3.08 -31.94 16.37
C TYR A 91 4.06 -31.49 17.45
N ASP A 92 3.57 -30.86 18.50
CA ASP A 92 4.37 -30.42 19.63
C ASP A 92 4.89 -31.61 20.48
N LYS A 93 5.71 -31.33 21.51
CA LYS A 93 6.23 -32.34 22.45
C LYS A 93 5.15 -33.17 23.17
N ARG A 94 3.90 -32.72 23.14
CA ARG A 94 2.74 -33.38 23.76
C ARG A 94 1.91 -34.15 22.72
N GLY A 95 2.28 -34.11 21.45
CA GLY A 95 1.63 -34.83 20.35
C GLY A 95 0.47 -34.08 19.70
N TYR A 96 0.43 -32.74 19.79
CA TYR A 96 -0.64 -31.90 19.24
C TYR A 96 -0.15 -30.94 18.15
N ASP A 97 -0.93 -30.81 17.08
CA ASP A 97 -0.61 -29.85 16.02
C ASP A 97 -0.86 -28.39 16.45
N LYS A 98 -0.52 -27.43 15.59
CA LYS A 98 -0.73 -25.99 15.84
C LYS A 98 -2.19 -25.57 16.06
N TYR A 99 -3.14 -26.48 15.86
CA TYR A 99 -4.57 -26.30 16.09
C TYR A 99 -5.08 -27.14 17.26
N GLY A 100 -4.19 -27.78 18.04
CA GLY A 100 -4.55 -28.56 19.23
C GLY A 100 -5.10 -29.97 18.95
N ARG A 101 -4.89 -30.51 17.75
CA ARG A 101 -5.36 -31.86 17.36
C ARG A 101 -4.28 -32.89 17.61
N ASP A 102 -4.65 -34.03 18.19
CA ASP A 102 -3.76 -35.18 18.29
C ASP A 102 -3.54 -35.84 16.92
N ARG A 103 -2.64 -36.83 16.88
CA ARG A 103 -2.29 -37.58 15.67
C ARG A 103 -3.44 -38.38 15.04
N ASN A 104 -4.57 -38.53 15.74
CA ASN A 104 -5.80 -39.16 15.24
C ASN A 104 -6.85 -38.12 14.81
N GLY A 105 -6.51 -36.83 14.84
CA GLY A 105 -7.44 -35.73 14.55
C GLY A 105 -8.42 -35.44 15.68
N CYS A 106 -8.24 -36.04 16.86
CA CYS A 106 -9.05 -35.80 18.04
C CYS A 106 -8.45 -34.65 18.87
N ILE A 107 -9.30 -33.69 19.23
CA ILE A 107 -8.90 -32.60 20.14
C ILE A 107 -8.98 -33.15 21.57
N LYS A 108 -7.94 -32.93 22.38
CA LYS A 108 -7.93 -33.32 23.78
C LYS A 108 -9.11 -32.65 24.51
N LYS A 109 -9.80 -33.38 25.39
CA LYS A 109 -10.56 -32.75 26.48
C LYS A 109 -9.59 -31.82 27.22
N ASP A 110 -9.84 -30.53 27.12
CA ASP A 110 -9.16 -29.41 27.77
C ASP A 110 -7.65 -29.57 27.97
N PRO A 111 -6.84 -29.01 27.07
CA PRO A 111 -5.51 -28.60 27.46
C PRO A 111 -5.51 -27.35 28.34
N GLU A 112 -6.50 -26.45 28.29
CA GLU A 112 -6.34 -25.11 28.92
C GLU A 112 -7.62 -24.23 29.06
N GLY A 113 -8.85 -24.77 29.15
CA GLY A 113 -10.04 -23.96 29.51
C GLY A 113 -10.45 -22.94 28.46
N VAL A 114 -10.19 -23.25 27.18
CA VAL A 114 -10.41 -22.33 26.06
C VAL A 114 -11.87 -22.30 25.64
N PHE A 115 -12.61 -23.41 25.76
CA PHE A 115 -14.03 -23.53 25.38
C PHE A 115 -14.89 -23.98 26.58
N ASP A 116 -16.09 -23.43 26.72
CA ASP A 116 -17.05 -23.71 27.79
C ASP A 116 -17.79 -25.05 27.61
N GLN A 117 -18.76 -25.34 28.48
CA GLN A 117 -19.54 -26.58 28.44
C GLN A 117 -20.41 -26.71 27.18
N ASP A 118 -20.74 -25.58 26.54
CA ASP A 118 -21.52 -25.50 25.32
C ASP A 118 -20.62 -25.55 24.06
N GLY A 119 -19.30 -25.59 24.24
CA GLY A 119 -18.30 -25.75 23.19
C GLY A 119 -17.87 -24.45 22.53
N PHE A 120 -18.06 -23.30 23.19
CA PHE A 120 -17.69 -21.97 22.71
C PHE A 120 -16.54 -21.37 23.52
N ASP A 121 -15.66 -20.61 22.87
CA ASP A 121 -14.55 -19.96 23.56
C ASP A 121 -14.98 -18.72 24.36
N GLN A 122 -14.03 -18.05 25.01
CA GLN A 122 -14.29 -16.82 25.76
C GLN A 122 -14.90 -15.69 24.90
N ASP A 123 -14.70 -15.74 23.59
CA ASP A 123 -15.27 -14.79 22.64
C ASP A 123 -16.61 -15.27 22.05
N GLY A 124 -17.08 -16.47 22.43
CA GLY A 124 -18.36 -17.04 22.02
C GLY A 124 -18.34 -17.80 20.69
N PHE A 125 -17.18 -18.29 20.24
CA PHE A 125 -17.01 -19.03 18.97
C PHE A 125 -16.69 -20.51 19.18
N ASP A 126 -17.27 -21.38 18.35
CA ASP A 126 -17.06 -22.82 18.38
C ASP A 126 -15.68 -23.21 17.81
N LYS A 127 -15.36 -24.50 17.83
CA LYS A 127 -14.12 -25.05 17.24
C LYS A 127 -13.92 -24.79 15.74
N ARG A 128 -14.97 -24.40 15.01
CA ARG A 128 -14.93 -24.01 13.59
C ARG A 128 -14.76 -22.50 13.43
N GLY A 129 -14.66 -21.76 14.54
CA GLY A 129 -14.57 -20.31 14.58
C GLY A 129 -15.92 -19.62 14.37
N LEU A 130 -17.03 -20.31 14.61
CA LEU A 130 -18.39 -19.79 14.39
C LEU A 130 -19.11 -19.51 15.71
N ASP A 131 -19.81 -18.39 15.78
CA ASP A 131 -20.68 -18.09 16.91
C ASP A 131 -21.91 -19.01 16.93
N LYS A 132 -22.72 -18.91 17.99
CA LYS A 132 -23.99 -19.66 18.12
C LYS A 132 -24.98 -19.47 16.97
N ASN A 133 -24.82 -18.42 16.16
CA ASN A 133 -25.67 -18.09 15.02
C ASN A 133 -25.01 -18.49 13.68
N GLY A 134 -23.83 -19.11 13.68
CA GLY A 134 -23.13 -19.58 12.49
C GLY A 134 -22.27 -18.53 11.77
N PHE A 135 -21.93 -17.42 12.43
CA PHE A 135 -21.06 -16.36 11.87
C PHE A 135 -19.64 -16.49 12.39
N ASP A 136 -18.67 -16.27 11.52
CA ASP A 136 -17.26 -16.25 11.87
C ASP A 136 -16.87 -15.02 12.71
N ARG A 137 -15.60 -14.94 13.09
CA ARG A 137 -15.07 -13.80 13.87
C ARG A 137 -15.09 -12.47 13.12
N ALA A 138 -15.13 -12.50 11.78
CA ALA A 138 -15.31 -11.31 10.96
C ALA A 138 -16.80 -10.91 10.83
N GLY A 139 -17.71 -11.75 11.31
CA GLY A 139 -19.15 -11.51 11.33
C GLY A 139 -19.88 -12.04 10.10
N PHE A 140 -19.27 -12.90 9.27
CA PHE A 140 -19.82 -13.47 8.05
C PHE A 140 -20.20 -14.94 8.23
N ASN A 141 -21.29 -15.38 7.62
CA ASN A 141 -21.69 -16.78 7.64
C ASN A 141 -20.81 -17.62 6.70
N ASN A 142 -20.62 -18.90 7.03
CA ASN A 142 -19.82 -19.81 6.21
C ASN A 142 -20.53 -20.35 4.97
N ASP A 143 -21.87 -20.26 4.92
CA ASP A 143 -22.66 -20.85 3.85
C ASP A 143 -22.76 -19.93 2.64
N ASP A 144 -22.98 -18.62 2.87
CA ASP A 144 -23.29 -17.66 1.81
C ASP A 144 -22.37 -16.42 1.83
N GLU A 145 -21.35 -16.38 2.71
CA GLU A 145 -20.40 -15.26 2.88
C GLU A 145 -21.05 -13.90 3.19
N PHE A 146 -22.26 -13.89 3.77
CA PHE A 146 -22.97 -12.66 4.16
C PHE A 146 -22.86 -12.39 5.67
N ASP A 147 -22.82 -11.11 6.03
CA ASP A 147 -22.86 -10.66 7.41
C ASP A 147 -24.24 -10.84 8.05
N ARG A 148 -24.37 -10.46 9.32
CA ARG A 148 -25.64 -10.54 10.07
C ARG A 148 -26.77 -9.70 9.49
N GLU A 149 -26.43 -8.69 8.69
CA GLU A 149 -27.38 -7.82 8.01
C GLU A 149 -27.70 -8.31 6.59
N GLY A 150 -27.04 -9.37 6.11
CA GLY A 150 -27.25 -9.98 4.81
C GLY A 150 -26.41 -9.37 3.69
N TYR A 151 -25.24 -8.78 3.99
CA TYR A 151 -24.32 -8.16 3.03
C TYR A 151 -22.99 -8.91 2.95
N ASP A 152 -22.48 -9.10 1.73
CA ASP A 152 -21.23 -9.78 1.46
C ASP A 152 -20.03 -8.94 1.91
N GLN A 153 -18.82 -9.46 1.69
CA GLN A 153 -17.58 -8.74 2.02
C GLN A 153 -17.40 -7.43 1.24
N ASN A 154 -18.09 -7.26 0.12
CA ASN A 154 -18.11 -6.03 -0.67
C ASN A 154 -19.23 -5.07 -0.22
N GLY A 155 -20.01 -5.45 0.79
CA GLY A 155 -21.13 -4.67 1.30
C GLY A 155 -22.39 -4.73 0.44
N LEU A 156 -22.54 -5.77 -0.39
CA LEU A 156 -23.68 -5.99 -1.29
C LEU A 156 -24.58 -7.12 -0.77
N ASP A 157 -25.88 -6.94 -0.85
CA ASP A 157 -26.86 -7.98 -0.54
C ASP A 157 -26.91 -9.06 -1.63
N LYS A 158 -27.72 -10.10 -1.41
CA LYS A 158 -27.91 -11.17 -2.40
C LYS A 158 -28.49 -10.73 -3.76
N TYR A 159 -28.98 -9.50 -3.87
CA TYR A 159 -29.48 -8.89 -5.10
C TYR A 159 -28.45 -7.94 -5.73
N GLY A 160 -27.26 -7.81 -5.14
CA GLY A 160 -26.19 -6.93 -5.60
C GLY A 160 -26.41 -5.46 -5.23
N LEU A 161 -27.21 -5.18 -4.21
CA LEU A 161 -27.49 -3.83 -3.70
C LEU A 161 -26.68 -3.56 -2.45
N ASP A 162 -26.12 -2.37 -2.33
CA ASP A 162 -25.47 -1.94 -1.11
C ASP A 162 -26.47 -1.68 0.03
N ARG A 163 -25.95 -1.31 1.21
CA ARG A 163 -26.76 -0.99 2.40
C ARG A 163 -27.73 0.17 2.20
N ASP A 164 -27.48 1.04 1.23
CA ASP A 164 -28.36 2.16 0.88
C ASP A 164 -29.37 1.76 -0.22
N GLY A 165 -29.33 0.52 -0.71
CA GLY A 165 -30.22 -0.02 -1.73
C GLY A 165 -29.82 0.33 -3.17
N PHE A 166 -28.56 0.65 -3.43
CA PHE A 166 -28.03 0.96 -4.76
C PHE A 166 -27.21 -0.19 -5.33
N CYS A 167 -27.42 -0.51 -6.61
CA CYS A 167 -26.63 -1.51 -7.31
C CYS A 167 -25.20 -1.02 -7.60
N HIS A 168 -24.36 -1.91 -8.12
CA HIS A 168 -22.99 -1.58 -8.56
C HIS A 168 -22.93 -0.39 -9.54
N ASP A 169 -23.94 -0.24 -10.41
CA ASP A 169 -24.02 0.89 -11.36
C ASP A 169 -24.48 2.21 -10.70
N GLY A 170 -24.70 2.20 -9.39
CA GLY A 170 -25.04 3.38 -8.59
C GLY A 170 -26.50 3.78 -8.63
N TYR A 171 -27.41 2.89 -9.09
CA TYR A 171 -28.85 3.14 -9.16
C TYR A 171 -29.63 2.25 -8.17
N ASN A 172 -30.67 2.80 -7.55
CA ASN A 172 -31.56 2.04 -6.70
C ASN A 172 -32.58 1.22 -7.51
N ASN A 173 -33.40 0.43 -6.82
CA ASN A 173 -34.47 -0.38 -7.43
C ASN A 173 -35.53 0.42 -8.21
N TYR A 174 -35.55 1.74 -8.06
CA TYR A 174 -36.43 2.64 -8.81
C TYR A 174 -35.73 3.28 -10.01
N GLY A 175 -34.46 2.95 -10.26
CA GLY A 175 -33.67 3.47 -11.37
C GLY A 175 -33.10 4.87 -11.13
N TYR A 176 -33.06 5.35 -9.88
CA TYR A 176 -32.47 6.65 -9.52
C TYR A 176 -31.11 6.47 -8.88
N ASN A 177 -30.17 7.35 -9.23
CA ASN A 177 -28.86 7.43 -8.61
C ASN A 177 -28.95 8.03 -7.19
N ARG A 178 -27.81 8.11 -6.50
CA ARG A 178 -27.74 8.66 -5.13
C ARG A 178 -28.20 10.11 -5.01
N ASP A 179 -28.07 10.89 -6.09
CA ASP A 179 -28.57 12.26 -6.16
C ASP A 179 -30.08 12.33 -6.49
N GLY A 180 -30.73 11.18 -6.69
CA GLY A 180 -32.15 11.05 -6.96
C GLY A 180 -32.54 11.26 -8.43
N PHE A 181 -31.60 11.10 -9.38
CA PHE A 181 -31.82 11.26 -10.82
C PHE A 181 -31.73 9.92 -11.57
N ASP A 182 -32.61 9.72 -12.54
CA ASP A 182 -32.60 8.55 -13.42
C ASP A 182 -31.44 8.61 -14.42
N GLY A 183 -31.29 7.55 -15.22
CA GLY A 183 -30.27 7.48 -16.27
C GLY A 183 -30.42 8.55 -17.37
N ASP A 184 -31.57 9.19 -17.49
CA ASP A 184 -31.83 10.32 -18.38
C ASP A 184 -31.54 11.68 -17.71
N GLY A 185 -31.18 11.68 -16.43
CA GLY A 185 -30.86 12.87 -15.63
C GLY A 185 -32.06 13.59 -15.01
N TYR A 186 -33.20 12.92 -14.84
CA TYR A 186 -34.42 13.47 -14.24
C TYR A 186 -34.74 12.84 -12.90
N ASN A 187 -35.23 13.64 -11.96
CA ASN A 187 -35.72 13.15 -10.69
C ASN A 187 -37.10 12.50 -10.80
N LYS A 188 -37.63 11.98 -9.69
CA LYS A 188 -38.98 11.38 -9.61
C LYS A 188 -40.13 12.28 -10.09
N ASP A 189 -39.93 13.61 -10.07
CA ASP A 189 -40.91 14.59 -10.53
C ASP A 189 -40.73 14.92 -12.03
N GLY A 190 -39.80 14.26 -12.71
CA GLY A 190 -39.49 14.44 -14.13
C GLY A 190 -38.71 15.73 -14.43
N VAL A 191 -37.93 16.21 -13.46
CA VAL A 191 -37.19 17.47 -13.50
C VAL A 191 -35.68 17.21 -13.40
N ASP A 192 -34.89 17.85 -14.26
CA ASP A 192 -33.43 17.76 -14.24
C ASP A 192 -32.81 18.63 -13.15
N LYS A 193 -31.49 18.51 -12.96
CA LYS A 193 -30.72 19.27 -11.96
C LYS A 193 -30.83 20.80 -12.10
N ASN A 194 -31.16 21.29 -13.31
CA ASN A 194 -31.31 22.70 -13.60
C ASN A 194 -32.77 23.17 -13.47
N GLY A 195 -33.69 22.29 -13.06
CA GLY A 195 -35.11 22.63 -12.91
C GLY A 195 -35.92 22.52 -14.20
N PHE A 196 -35.40 21.89 -15.26
CA PHE A 196 -36.14 21.69 -16.51
C PHE A 196 -36.77 20.31 -16.60
N ARG A 197 -37.99 20.27 -17.13
CA ARG A 197 -38.69 19.04 -17.47
C ARG A 197 -38.17 18.45 -18.78
N LYS A 198 -38.52 17.20 -19.05
CA LYS A 198 -38.16 16.51 -20.30
C LYS A 198 -38.61 17.27 -21.55
N ASN A 199 -39.76 17.97 -21.49
CA ASN A 199 -40.28 18.82 -22.56
C ASN A 199 -39.58 20.19 -22.73
N GLY A 200 -38.56 20.50 -21.91
CA GLY A 200 -37.79 21.73 -22.01
C GLY A 200 -38.34 22.92 -21.24
N LEU A 201 -39.48 22.78 -20.55
CA LEU A 201 -40.02 23.85 -19.69
C LEU A 201 -39.40 23.80 -18.29
N TYR A 202 -39.17 24.97 -17.71
CA TYR A 202 -38.77 25.11 -16.32
C TYR A 202 -39.92 24.66 -15.39
N VAL A 203 -39.62 24.35 -14.12
CA VAL A 203 -40.60 23.83 -13.15
C VAL A 203 -41.84 24.70 -12.97
N ASP A 204 -41.72 26.02 -13.17
CA ASP A 204 -42.83 26.98 -13.10
C ASP A 204 -43.66 27.09 -14.41
N GLY A 205 -43.30 26.29 -15.43
CA GLY A 205 -43.94 26.28 -16.74
C GLY A 205 -43.38 27.29 -17.74
N SER A 206 -42.43 28.14 -17.34
CA SER A 206 -41.75 29.06 -18.25
C SER A 206 -40.69 28.36 -19.10
N ARG A 207 -40.20 29.06 -20.13
CA ARG A 207 -39.14 28.54 -21.01
C ARG A 207 -37.74 28.67 -20.41
N TYR A 208 -37.58 29.53 -19.40
CA TYR A 208 -36.28 29.94 -18.88
C TYR A 208 -36.21 29.67 -17.38
N ASP A 209 -35.03 29.38 -16.86
CA ASP A 209 -34.79 29.30 -15.42
C ASP A 209 -34.92 30.69 -14.76
N LYS A 210 -34.72 30.72 -13.44
CA LYS A 210 -34.75 31.95 -12.64
C LYS A 210 -33.71 32.99 -13.06
N GLU A 211 -32.67 32.57 -13.78
CA GLU A 211 -31.61 33.44 -14.29
C GLU A 211 -31.85 33.86 -15.74
N GLY A 212 -32.92 33.37 -16.36
CA GLY A 212 -33.34 33.74 -17.71
C GLY A 212 -32.70 32.91 -18.83
N TYR A 213 -32.20 31.70 -18.55
CA TYR A 213 -31.60 30.77 -19.52
C TYR A 213 -32.50 29.56 -19.75
N ASP A 214 -32.59 29.06 -20.98
CA ASP A 214 -33.37 27.87 -21.30
C ASP A 214 -32.62 26.58 -20.92
N LYS A 215 -33.24 25.42 -21.19
CA LYS A 215 -32.64 24.11 -20.90
C LYS A 215 -31.28 23.88 -21.59
N PHE A 216 -31.03 24.55 -22.71
CA PHE A 216 -29.74 24.48 -23.42
C PHE A 216 -28.74 25.53 -22.93
N GLY A 217 -29.12 26.32 -21.91
CA GLY A 217 -28.29 27.33 -21.30
C GLY A 217 -28.29 28.66 -22.06
N TYR A 218 -29.25 28.93 -22.94
CA TYR A 218 -29.33 30.17 -23.71
C TYR A 218 -30.46 31.08 -23.24
N ASN A 219 -30.17 32.37 -23.13
CA ASN A 219 -31.19 33.37 -22.81
C ASN A 219 -32.11 33.65 -24.00
N LYS A 220 -33.11 34.50 -23.80
CA LYS A 220 -34.06 34.92 -24.83
C LYS A 220 -33.43 35.54 -26.08
N ASP A 221 -32.23 36.12 -25.94
CA ASP A 221 -31.48 36.74 -27.02
C ASP A 221 -30.57 35.71 -27.74
N GLY A 222 -30.56 34.45 -27.30
CA GLY A 222 -29.78 33.36 -27.89
C GLY A 222 -28.33 33.29 -27.39
N TYR A 223 -28.00 33.92 -26.27
CA TYR A 223 -26.65 33.91 -25.68
C TYR A 223 -26.58 33.08 -24.41
N ASN A 224 -25.50 32.32 -24.25
CA ASN A 224 -25.23 31.53 -23.08
C ASN A 224 -24.89 32.41 -21.86
N ARG A 225 -24.64 31.76 -20.72
CA ARG A 225 -24.27 32.43 -19.45
C ARG A 225 -22.98 33.26 -19.56
N GLU A 226 -22.10 32.93 -20.50
CA GLU A 226 -20.87 33.67 -20.80
C GLU A 226 -21.08 34.79 -21.85
N GLY A 227 -22.30 34.96 -22.36
CA GLY A 227 -22.63 35.98 -23.35
C GLY A 227 -22.33 35.63 -24.80
N PHE A 228 -22.15 34.35 -25.14
CA PHE A 228 -21.89 33.85 -26.49
C PHE A 228 -23.06 33.06 -27.05
N ASP A 229 -23.33 33.21 -28.34
CA ASP A 229 -24.39 32.46 -29.02
C ASP A 229 -23.99 31.00 -29.30
N GLY A 230 -24.90 30.26 -29.94
CA GLY A 230 -24.65 28.87 -30.36
C GLY A 230 -23.49 28.69 -31.34
N TYR A 231 -22.96 29.77 -31.90
CA TYR A 231 -21.79 29.76 -32.78
C TYR A 231 -20.52 30.25 -32.09
N GLY A 232 -20.58 30.56 -30.79
CA GLY A 232 -19.44 31.03 -30.00
C GLY A 232 -19.12 32.51 -30.20
N TYR A 233 -20.07 33.33 -30.67
CA TYR A 233 -19.90 34.78 -30.87
C TYR A 233 -20.73 35.58 -29.88
N ASN A 234 -20.15 36.65 -29.35
CA ASN A 234 -20.85 37.55 -28.44
C ASN A 234 -21.83 38.47 -29.19
N ARG A 235 -22.50 39.37 -28.45
CA ARG A 235 -23.44 40.36 -29.01
C ARG A 235 -22.83 41.28 -30.06
N ASP A 236 -21.52 41.51 -30.01
CA ASP A 236 -20.78 42.31 -30.98
C ASP A 236 -20.33 41.51 -32.22
N GLY A 237 -20.63 40.22 -32.27
CA GLY A 237 -20.23 39.32 -33.36
C GLY A 237 -18.78 38.87 -33.28
N VAL A 238 -18.18 38.91 -32.09
CA VAL A 238 -16.77 38.56 -31.83
C VAL A 238 -16.70 37.28 -30.99
N ASN A 239 -15.87 36.32 -31.39
CA ASN A 239 -15.66 35.10 -30.64
C ASN A 239 -14.72 35.30 -29.45
N LYS A 240 -14.54 34.27 -28.62
CA LYS A 240 -13.63 34.29 -27.46
C LYS A 240 -12.19 34.69 -27.82
N SER A 241 -11.74 34.38 -29.04
CA SER A 241 -10.41 34.69 -29.55
C SER A 241 -10.29 36.06 -30.22
N GLY A 242 -11.34 36.91 -30.14
CA GLY A 242 -11.30 38.26 -30.71
C GLY A 242 -11.53 38.34 -32.23
N TYR A 243 -12.04 37.29 -32.87
CA TYR A 243 -12.32 37.26 -34.31
C TYR A 243 -13.80 37.46 -34.61
N ASN A 244 -14.08 38.19 -35.69
CA ASN A 244 -15.42 38.34 -36.25
C ASN A 244 -15.88 37.04 -36.93
N ARG A 245 -17.17 36.96 -37.28
CA ARG A 245 -17.76 35.81 -37.99
C ARG A 245 -17.13 35.51 -39.36
N ASP A 246 -16.57 36.51 -40.02
CA ASP A 246 -15.87 36.37 -41.30
C ASP A 246 -14.41 35.93 -41.15
N GLY A 247 -13.94 35.69 -39.92
CA GLY A 247 -12.56 35.33 -39.61
C GLY A 247 -11.58 36.51 -39.54
N SER A 248 -12.04 37.75 -39.72
CA SER A 248 -11.20 38.93 -39.53
C SER A 248 -10.97 39.22 -38.04
N LYS A 249 -9.78 39.73 -37.68
CA LYS A 249 -9.51 40.16 -36.30
C LYS A 249 -10.36 41.39 -35.98
N SER A 250 -11.14 41.34 -34.91
CA SER A 250 -11.98 42.46 -34.52
C SER A 250 -11.16 43.55 -33.86
N GLY A 251 -11.44 44.81 -34.21
CA GLY A 251 -10.99 45.98 -33.44
C GLY A 251 -11.85 46.23 -32.21
N LYS A 252 -12.96 45.49 -32.07
CA LYS A 252 -13.79 45.50 -30.87
C LYS A 252 -13.22 44.49 -29.89
N ILE A 253 -13.02 44.95 -28.66
CA ILE A 253 -12.73 44.10 -27.51
C ILE A 253 -13.89 43.11 -27.39
N ALA A 254 -13.62 41.81 -27.54
CA ALA A 254 -14.54 40.83 -26.99
C ALA A 254 -14.61 41.16 -25.50
N LYS A 255 -15.76 41.66 -25.03
CA LYS A 255 -15.96 42.18 -23.66
C LYS A 255 -15.69 41.15 -22.55
N LEU A 256 -15.26 39.93 -22.90
CA LEU A 256 -14.79 38.87 -22.01
C LEU A 256 -13.25 38.76 -21.94
N VAL A 257 -12.49 39.66 -22.56
CA VAL A 257 -11.02 39.74 -22.45
C VAL A 257 -10.68 40.78 -21.38
N LEU A 258 -11.00 40.47 -20.12
CA LEU A 258 -10.08 40.78 -19.01
C LEU A 258 -9.34 39.48 -18.65
N VAL A 259 -8.94 38.75 -19.68
CA VAL A 259 -8.28 37.45 -19.61
C VAL A 259 -7.42 37.42 -20.87
N ASN A 260 -6.12 37.66 -20.76
CA ASN A 260 -5.18 37.40 -21.85
C ASN A 260 -5.25 35.90 -22.24
N ASP A 261 -4.55 35.48 -23.30
CA ASP A 261 -4.58 34.08 -23.78
C ASP A 261 -4.18 33.02 -22.71
N TYR A 262 -3.74 33.46 -21.53
CA TYR A 262 -3.27 32.63 -20.42
C TYR A 262 -4.16 32.63 -19.19
N GLY A 263 -5.28 33.35 -19.16
CA GLY A 263 -6.17 33.36 -18.00
C GLY A 263 -6.15 34.62 -17.14
N TYR A 264 -5.36 35.64 -17.48
CA TYR A 264 -5.06 36.77 -16.59
C TYR A 264 -5.66 38.12 -17.02
N ASP A 265 -6.11 38.91 -16.05
CA ASP A 265 -6.69 40.23 -16.23
C ASP A 265 -5.70 41.29 -16.73
N GLU A 266 -6.18 42.53 -16.92
CA GLU A 266 -5.36 43.67 -17.36
C GLU A 266 -4.19 43.96 -16.39
N PHE A 267 -4.27 43.47 -15.16
CA PHE A 267 -3.25 43.59 -14.12
C PHE A 267 -2.36 42.35 -14.01
N GLY A 268 -2.60 41.33 -14.84
CA GLY A 268 -1.83 40.09 -14.85
C GLY A 268 -2.27 39.06 -13.82
N TYR A 269 -3.50 39.11 -13.30
CA TYR A 269 -4.03 38.16 -12.31
C TYR A 269 -5.15 37.28 -12.87
N ASP A 270 -5.14 36.00 -12.54
CA ASP A 270 -6.17 35.06 -12.95
C ASP A 270 -7.51 35.30 -12.23
N LYS A 271 -8.50 34.47 -12.53
CA LYS A 271 -9.84 34.54 -11.90
C LYS A 271 -9.80 34.37 -10.37
N ASP A 272 -8.75 33.74 -9.84
CA ASP A 272 -8.57 33.43 -8.42
C ASP A 272 -7.68 34.50 -7.74
N GLY A 273 -7.15 35.45 -8.52
CA GLY A 273 -6.41 36.61 -8.05
C GLY A 273 -4.89 36.43 -8.04
N TYR A 274 -4.35 35.43 -8.75
CA TYR A 274 -2.93 35.08 -8.77
C TYR A 274 -2.26 35.44 -10.09
N ASP A 275 -1.01 35.89 -10.05
CA ASP A 275 -0.19 36.19 -11.21
C ASP A 275 0.28 34.91 -11.94
N GLU A 276 0.97 35.06 -13.06
CA GLU A 276 1.48 33.92 -13.84
C GLU A 276 2.46 33.01 -13.08
N PHE A 277 2.96 33.48 -11.94
CA PHE A 277 3.86 32.76 -11.05
C PHE A 277 3.12 32.17 -9.85
N GLY A 278 1.79 32.35 -9.76
CA GLY A 278 0.94 31.85 -8.69
C GLY A 278 0.92 32.74 -7.45
N TYR A 279 1.25 34.03 -7.55
CA TYR A 279 1.28 34.97 -6.42
C TYR A 279 0.19 36.03 -6.52
N ASP A 280 -0.45 36.32 -5.40
CA ASP A 280 -1.47 37.37 -5.30
C ASP A 280 -0.87 38.78 -5.42
N LYS A 281 -1.73 39.80 -5.26
CA LYS A 281 -1.32 41.21 -5.31
C LYS A 281 -0.35 41.62 -4.20
N ASP A 282 -0.34 40.88 -3.10
CA ASP A 282 0.53 41.12 -1.95
C ASP A 282 1.83 40.30 -2.05
N GLY A 283 1.94 39.43 -3.06
CA GLY A 283 3.14 38.67 -3.41
C GLY A 283 3.21 37.29 -2.74
N TYR A 284 2.07 36.73 -2.33
CA TYR A 284 1.98 35.43 -1.66
C TYR A 284 1.28 34.38 -2.51
N ASP A 285 1.76 33.13 -2.42
CA ASP A 285 1.15 31.98 -3.07
C ASP A 285 -0.19 31.58 -2.41
N GLU A 286 -0.89 30.59 -2.98
CA GLU A 286 -2.15 30.05 -2.42
C GLU A 286 -1.99 29.55 -0.96
N PHE A 287 -0.77 29.21 -0.55
CA PHE A 287 -0.44 28.74 0.79
C PHE A 287 0.02 29.86 1.73
N GLY A 288 0.06 31.11 1.26
CA GLY A 288 0.45 32.28 2.04
C GLY A 288 1.97 32.51 2.13
N TYR A 289 2.77 31.97 1.20
CA TYR A 289 4.23 32.12 1.18
C TYR A 289 4.70 33.00 0.02
N ASP A 290 5.69 33.85 0.28
CA ASP A 290 6.33 34.68 -0.72
C ASP A 290 7.24 33.87 -1.67
N LYS A 291 7.83 34.56 -2.67
CA LYS A 291 8.77 33.96 -3.64
C LYS A 291 10.03 33.36 -3.01
N ASP A 292 10.39 33.80 -1.79
CA ASP A 292 11.51 33.28 -1.02
C ASP A 292 11.09 32.09 -0.13
N GLY A 293 9.80 31.74 -0.09
CA GLY A 293 9.22 30.64 0.66
C GLY A 293 8.84 30.99 2.09
N TYR A 294 8.62 32.27 2.43
CA TYR A 294 8.28 32.74 3.77
C TYR A 294 6.88 33.32 3.86
N ASP A 295 6.19 33.06 4.97
CA ASP A 295 4.89 33.66 5.28
C ASP A 295 5.01 35.17 5.59
N GLU A 296 3.86 35.83 5.78
CA GLU A 296 3.81 37.26 6.15
C GLU A 296 4.60 37.60 7.44
N PHE A 297 4.84 36.60 8.30
CA PHE A 297 5.62 36.73 9.54
C PHE A 297 7.11 36.38 9.37
N GLY A 298 7.52 36.01 8.16
CA GLY A 298 8.89 35.68 7.78
C GLY A 298 9.31 34.24 8.13
N TYR A 299 8.38 33.30 8.28
CA TYR A 299 8.63 31.89 8.56
C TYR A 299 8.43 31.01 7.32
N ASP A 300 9.34 30.07 7.10
CA ASP A 300 9.21 29.04 6.08
C ASP A 300 8.15 28.00 6.45
N LYS A 301 7.89 27.06 5.54
CA LYS A 301 6.93 25.96 5.73
C LYS A 301 7.25 25.05 6.93
N ASP A 302 8.50 25.04 7.37
CA ASP A 302 8.97 24.28 8.54
C ASP A 302 8.90 25.11 9.83
N GLY A 303 8.49 26.38 9.76
CA GLY A 303 8.33 27.30 10.88
C GLY A 303 9.61 28.03 11.29
N TYR A 304 10.60 28.12 10.40
CA TYR A 304 11.89 28.79 10.65
C TYR A 304 12.02 30.08 9.84
N LYS A 305 12.64 31.10 10.45
CA LYS A 305 13.02 32.31 9.73
C LYS A 305 14.22 32.06 8.83
N LYS A 306 14.50 33.01 7.94
CA LYS A 306 15.69 33.01 7.06
C LYS A 306 17.03 32.91 7.81
N ASP A 307 17.05 33.29 9.09
CA ASP A 307 18.22 33.14 9.95
C ASP A 307 18.39 31.72 10.53
N GLY A 308 17.46 30.80 10.21
CA GLY A 308 17.45 29.40 10.62
C GLY A 308 16.77 29.13 11.95
N TYR A 309 16.09 30.11 12.56
CA TYR A 309 15.50 29.96 13.89
C TYR A 309 13.97 30.04 13.88
N ASP A 310 13.34 29.18 14.68
CA ASP A 310 11.90 29.16 14.89
C ASP A 310 11.44 30.39 15.70
N LYS A 311 10.11 30.51 15.89
CA LYS A 311 9.52 31.57 16.73
C LYS A 311 10.01 31.55 18.19
N HIS A 312 10.56 30.44 18.64
CA HIS A 312 11.13 30.26 19.97
C HIS A 312 12.66 30.46 20.00
N ARG A 313 13.26 30.90 18.89
CA ARG A 313 14.70 31.14 18.71
C ARG A 313 15.57 29.88 18.78
N TYR A 314 15.02 28.73 18.39
CA TYR A 314 15.77 27.48 18.25
C TYR A 314 15.95 27.12 16.77
N ASP A 315 17.12 26.61 16.43
CA ASP A 315 17.41 26.07 15.12
C ASP A 315 16.69 24.72 14.91
N LYS A 316 16.78 24.20 13.69
CA LYS A 316 16.17 22.91 13.33
C LYS A 316 16.69 21.70 14.11
N PHE A 317 17.81 21.85 14.81
CA PHE A 317 18.39 20.82 15.67
C PHE A 317 17.99 21.01 17.15
N GLY A 318 17.14 22.01 17.42
CA GLY A 318 16.64 22.32 18.75
C GLY A 318 17.59 23.17 19.59
N TYR A 319 18.62 23.78 19.01
CA TYR A 319 19.59 24.62 19.73
C TYR A 319 19.36 26.11 19.48
N ASP A 320 19.49 26.92 20.51
CA ASP A 320 19.44 28.37 20.36
C ASP A 320 20.71 28.93 19.72
N ARG A 321 20.73 30.24 19.48
CA ARG A 321 21.88 30.95 18.88
C ARG A 321 23.20 30.79 19.64
N ALA A 322 23.17 30.43 20.92
CA ALA A 322 24.36 30.18 21.71
C ALA A 322 24.71 28.67 21.77
N GLY A 323 23.98 27.82 21.05
CA GLY A 323 24.28 26.41 20.86
C GLY A 323 23.75 25.50 21.97
N TYR A 324 22.70 25.91 22.68
CA TYR A 324 22.10 25.15 23.77
C TYR A 324 20.65 24.78 23.48
N ASP A 325 20.28 23.56 23.84
CA ASP A 325 18.94 23.05 23.64
C ASP A 325 17.93 23.66 24.62
N ARG A 326 16.67 23.25 24.52
CA ARG A 326 15.59 23.71 25.42
C ARG A 326 15.77 23.29 26.88
N LEU A 327 16.76 22.44 27.18
CA LEU A 327 17.13 21.97 28.51
C LEU A 327 18.48 22.55 28.96
N ASP A 328 18.98 23.58 28.25
CA ASP A 328 20.26 24.25 28.48
C ASP A 328 21.50 23.35 28.30
N PHE A 329 21.42 22.29 27.50
CA PHE A 329 22.60 21.47 27.15
C PHE A 329 23.12 21.82 25.75
N ASN A 330 24.45 21.92 25.61
CA ASN A 330 25.06 22.05 24.29
C ASN A 330 25.13 20.70 23.56
N LYS A 331 25.48 20.73 22.28
CA LYS A 331 25.60 19.52 21.43
C LYS A 331 26.60 18.45 21.91
N TYR A 332 27.38 18.74 22.96
CA TYR A 332 28.32 17.82 23.59
C TYR A 332 27.86 17.35 24.98
N GLY A 333 26.65 17.73 25.41
CA GLY A 333 26.05 17.36 26.70
C GLY A 333 26.50 18.21 27.89
N TYR A 334 27.14 19.37 27.68
CA TYR A 334 27.49 20.29 28.77
C TYR A 334 26.38 21.30 29.01
N ASN A 335 26.05 21.53 30.28
CA ASN A 335 25.08 22.54 30.68
C ASN A 335 25.62 23.96 30.38
N ARG A 336 24.71 24.86 30.04
CA ARG A 336 24.90 26.30 30.10
C ARG A 336 25.06 26.67 31.58
N TYR A 337 26.32 26.73 32.00
CA TYR A 337 26.82 26.99 33.36
C TYR A 337 27.01 25.77 34.25
#